data_AF-A0A0D1Y3W3-F1
#
_entry.id   AF-A0A0D1Y3W3-F1
#
_cell.length_a   1.000
_cell.length_b   1.000
_cell.length_c   1.000
_cell.angle_alpha   90.00
_cell.angle_beta   90.00
_cell.angle_gamma   90.00
#
_symmetry.space_group_name_H-M   'P 1'
#
loop_
_entity.id
_entity.type
_entity.pdbx_description
1 polymer ?
#
loop_
_entity_poly.entity_id
_entity_poly.type
_entity_poly.pdbx_seq_one_letter_code
_entity_poly.pdbx_strand_id
1 'polypeptide(L)'
;MREIKTDIINTTKQIGYLVDWLILRHASPEPYKPTLYIDLEGVNLCRVGSLSIFTLLIDIDIPTIRVYLIDVHSLDSRASNTAGIKQQTLKDVLQDERIPKVFFDVRNDSDALFTHFGIAARDRKYLAYGECYEDDHEIQKVVKRPG
;
A
#
# COMPACT_ATOMS: atom_id res chain seq x y z
N MET A 1 -1.19 -5.37 25.81
CA MET A 1 -1.27 -4.38 24.71
C MET A 1 -0.03 -4.59 23.84
N ARG A 2 -0.18 -4.75 22.52
CA ARG A 2 1.00 -4.84 21.63
C ARG A 2 1.68 -3.48 21.55
N GLU A 3 3.00 -3.47 21.44
CA GLU A 3 3.76 -2.23 21.24
C GLU A 3 3.48 -1.70 19.82
N ILE A 4 3.33 -0.39 19.67
CA ILE A 4 3.21 0.24 18.36
C ILE A 4 4.43 1.13 18.18
N LYS A 5 5.20 0.90 17.11
CA LYS A 5 6.32 1.76 16.71
C LYS A 5 5.95 2.51 15.44
N THR A 6 6.13 3.82 15.46
CA THR A 6 5.81 4.71 14.34
C THR A 6 7.07 5.40 13.87
N ASP A 7 7.32 5.37 12.55
CA ASP A 7 8.45 6.01 11.90
C ASP A 7 7.97 6.89 10.74
N ILE A 8 8.61 8.05 10.55
CA ILE A 8 8.38 8.92 9.38
C ILE A 8 9.44 8.59 8.32
N ILE A 9 8.99 8.34 7.09
CA ILE A 9 9.84 8.10 5.93
C ILE A 9 9.76 9.31 5.00
N ASN A 10 10.85 10.07 4.90
CA ASN A 10 10.94 11.25 4.05
C ASN A 10 12.24 11.29 3.22
N THR A 11 12.98 10.18 3.16
CA THR A 11 14.18 10.04 2.32
C THR A 11 14.12 8.78 1.47
N THR A 12 14.76 8.82 0.29
CA THR A 12 14.88 7.67 -0.61
C THR A 12 15.62 6.49 0.05
N LYS A 13 16.63 6.77 0.88
CA LYS A 13 17.36 5.75 1.64
C LYS A 13 16.43 4.93 2.55
N GLN A 14 15.51 5.61 3.25
CA GLN A 14 14.52 4.94 4.09
C GLN A 14 13.51 4.14 3.26
N ILE A 15 13.07 4.65 2.10
CA ILE A 15 12.22 3.87 1.17
C ILE A 15 12.91 2.58 0.76
N GLY A 16 14.18 2.64 0.33
CA GLY A 16 14.93 1.45 -0.05
C GLY A 16 14.99 0.41 1.08
N TYR A 17 15.25 0.83 2.32
CA TYR A 17 15.25 -0.06 3.48
C TYR A 17 13.88 -0.67 3.78
N LEU A 18 12.80 0.11 3.68
CA LEU A 18 11.44 -0.40 3.85
C LEU A 18 11.13 -1.47 2.80
N VAL A 19 11.43 -1.20 1.53
CA VAL A 19 11.16 -2.13 0.43
C VAL A 19 11.95 -3.42 0.59
N ASP A 20 13.25 -3.34 0.89
CA ASP A 20 14.07 -4.54 1.11
C ASP A 20 13.52 -5.41 2.25
N TRP A 21 13.04 -4.77 3.32
CA TRP A 21 12.43 -5.46 4.44
C TRP A 21 11.11 -6.15 4.05
N LEU A 22 10.24 -5.46 3.30
CA LEU A 22 8.97 -6.01 2.82
C LEU A 22 9.21 -7.22 1.90
N ILE A 23 10.14 -7.11 0.95
CA ILE A 23 10.49 -8.21 0.05
C ILE A 23 11.04 -9.41 0.84
N LEU A 24 11.96 -9.18 1.78
CA LEU A 24 12.49 -10.26 2.61
C LEU A 24 11.40 -10.95 3.44
N ARG A 25 10.47 -10.16 4.00
CA ARG A 25 9.36 -10.66 4.82
C ARG A 25 8.39 -11.54 4.03
N HIS A 26 8.16 -11.23 2.76
CA HIS A 26 7.23 -11.93 1.88
C HIS A 26 7.91 -12.94 0.94
N ALA A 27 9.19 -13.25 1.15
CA ALA A 27 9.91 -14.23 0.35
C ALA A 27 9.47 -15.70 0.61
N SER A 28 8.85 -15.98 1.75
CA SER A 28 8.32 -17.31 2.11
C SER A 28 6.86 -17.45 1.69
N PRO A 29 6.39 -18.65 1.30
CA PRO A 29 5.02 -18.83 0.83
C PRO A 29 4.01 -18.53 1.93
N GLU A 30 3.15 -17.56 1.63
CA GLU A 30 1.83 -17.30 2.22
C GLU A 30 1.76 -17.06 3.73
N PRO A 31 1.69 -15.78 4.18
CA PRO A 31 0.93 -15.49 5.38
C PRO A 31 -0.55 -15.74 5.08
N TYR A 32 -1.21 -16.63 5.82
CA TYR A 32 -2.66 -16.93 5.74
C TYR A 32 -3.58 -15.71 5.97
N LYS A 33 -3.02 -14.51 6.13
CA LYS A 33 -3.73 -13.28 6.42
C LYS A 33 -3.01 -12.04 5.86
N PRO A 34 -3.74 -10.95 5.61
CA PRO A 34 -3.14 -9.64 5.38
C PRO A 34 -2.20 -9.24 6.50
N THR A 35 -1.08 -8.63 6.10
CA THR A 35 -0.09 -8.08 7.04
C THR A 35 0.22 -6.62 6.76
N LEU A 36 -0.23 -6.09 5.62
CA LEU A 36 -0.08 -4.70 5.22
C LEU A 36 -1.46 -4.04 5.19
N TYR A 37 -1.58 -2.91 5.86
CA TYR A 37 -2.81 -2.12 5.95
C TYR A 37 -2.48 -0.69 5.55
N ILE A 38 -3.24 -0.16 4.60
CA ILE A 38 -2.90 1.06 3.88
C ILE A 38 -4.06 2.04 3.97
N ASP A 39 -3.69 3.29 4.21
CA ASP A 39 -4.58 4.44 4.22
C ASP A 39 -3.83 5.64 3.65
N LEU A 40 -4.53 6.51 2.93
CA LEU A 40 -3.94 7.62 2.19
C LEU A 40 -4.56 8.94 2.60
N GLU A 41 -3.73 9.98 2.68
CA GLU A 41 -4.18 11.30 3.11
C GLU A 41 -3.68 12.38 2.16
N GLY A 42 -4.54 13.36 1.90
CA GLY A 42 -4.28 14.42 0.93
C GLY A 42 -5.36 15.49 0.88
N VAL A 43 -5.25 16.41 -0.08
CA VAL A 43 -6.25 17.48 -0.29
C VAL A 43 -7.17 17.07 -1.44
N ASN A 44 -8.47 17.01 -1.17
CA ASN A 44 -9.48 16.53 -2.13
C ASN A 44 -9.04 15.20 -2.79
N LEU A 45 -8.59 14.25 -1.96
CA LEU A 45 -7.89 13.04 -2.38
C LEU A 45 -8.68 12.27 -3.46
N CYS A 46 -8.15 12.31 -4.69
CA CYS A 46 -8.63 11.61 -5.88
C CYS A 46 -7.67 11.96 -7.04
N ARG A 47 -8.06 11.71 -8.31
CA ARG A 47 -7.29 12.10 -9.50
C ARG A 47 -6.99 13.60 -9.63
N VAL A 48 -7.88 14.49 -9.16
CA VAL A 48 -7.72 15.96 -9.31
C VAL A 48 -7.13 16.63 -8.08
N GLY A 49 -7.12 15.93 -6.95
CA GLY A 49 -6.51 16.41 -5.71
C GLY A 49 -5.03 16.07 -5.64
N SER A 50 -4.50 16.06 -4.41
CA SER A 50 -3.12 15.65 -4.13
C SER A 50 -3.09 14.50 -3.14
N LEU A 51 -2.05 13.69 -3.21
CA LEU A 51 -1.68 12.73 -2.17
C LEU A 51 -0.46 13.28 -1.43
N SER A 52 -0.52 13.31 -0.10
CA SER A 52 0.54 13.91 0.73
C SER A 52 1.19 12.91 1.68
N ILE A 53 0.40 12.01 2.27
CA ILE A 53 0.89 11.00 3.22
C ILE A 53 0.36 9.64 2.79
N PHE A 54 1.26 8.66 2.74
CA PHE A 54 0.92 7.25 2.61
C PHE A 54 1.17 6.58 3.95
N THR A 55 0.13 6.03 4.57
CA THR A 55 0.24 5.30 5.83
C THR A 55 0.35 3.80 5.53
N LEU A 56 1.41 3.17 6.05
CA LEU A 56 1.60 1.72 5.99
C LEU A 56 1.68 1.15 7.40
N LEU A 57 0.64 0.45 7.83
CA LEU A 57 0.67 -0.37 9.03
C LEU A 57 1.06 -1.80 8.66
N ILE A 58 2.01 -2.35 9.41
CA ILE A 58 2.50 -3.71 9.27
C ILE A 58 2.24 -4.50 10.54
N ASP A 59 1.37 -5.51 10.42
CA ASP A 59 1.03 -6.44 11.49
C ASP A 59 1.39 -7.88 11.07
N ILE A 60 2.44 -8.43 11.67
CA ILE A 60 2.96 -9.76 11.35
C ILE A 60 2.91 -10.72 12.54
N ASP A 61 1.98 -10.52 13.48
CA ASP A 61 1.80 -11.36 14.70
C ASP A 61 3.00 -11.43 15.66
N ILE A 62 3.92 -10.48 15.53
CA ILE A 62 4.99 -10.26 16.51
C ILE A 62 4.54 -9.17 17.52
N PRO A 63 5.18 -9.03 18.69
CA PRO A 63 4.63 -8.18 19.76
C PRO A 63 4.63 -6.68 19.44
N THR A 64 5.27 -6.28 18.34
CA THR A 64 5.35 -4.90 17.87
C THR A 64 4.67 -4.74 16.51
N ILE A 65 3.66 -3.88 16.44
CA ILE A 65 3.09 -3.37 15.19
C ILE A 65 3.96 -2.21 14.72
N ARG A 66 4.24 -2.14 13.41
CA ARG A 66 4.98 -1.02 12.82
C ARG A 66 4.06 -0.15 11.99
N VAL A 67 4.19 1.15 12.11
CA VAL A 67 3.46 2.14 11.30
C VAL A 67 4.48 3.05 10.64
N TYR A 68 4.39 3.17 9.31
CA TYR A 68 5.20 4.10 8.54
C TYR A 68 4.31 5.19 7.99
N LEU A 69 4.64 6.44 8.30
CA LEU A 69 4.06 7.62 7.65
C LEU A 69 5.05 8.07 6.57
N ILE A 70 4.71 7.79 5.31
CA ILE A 70 5.56 8.10 4.17
C ILE A 70 5.17 9.45 3.62
N ASP A 71 6.09 10.41 3.66
CA ASP A 71 5.94 11.76 3.10
C ASP A 71 6.08 11.71 1.57
N VAL A 72 5.01 11.30 0.90
CA VAL A 72 4.96 11.22 -0.56
C VAL A 72 4.84 12.60 -1.20
N HIS A 73 4.43 13.63 -0.45
CA HIS A 73 4.47 15.01 -0.92
C HIS A 73 5.91 15.46 -1.21
N SER A 74 6.81 15.31 -0.24
CA SER A 74 8.21 15.73 -0.40
C SER A 74 9.00 14.76 -1.27
N LEU A 75 8.71 13.46 -1.17
CA LEU A 75 9.40 12.44 -1.95
C LEU A 75 8.96 12.41 -3.41
N ASP A 76 7.73 12.83 -3.72
CA ASP A 76 7.11 12.79 -5.05
C ASP A 76 7.22 11.37 -5.64
N SER A 77 7.31 11.22 -6.96
CA SER A 77 7.52 9.96 -7.69
C SER A 77 8.63 9.06 -7.11
N ARG A 78 9.62 9.60 -6.39
CA ARG A 78 10.69 8.81 -5.75
C ARG A 78 10.16 7.92 -4.64
N ALA A 79 9.06 8.26 -3.97
CA ALA A 79 8.44 7.38 -2.98
C ALA A 79 8.04 6.03 -3.58
N SER A 80 7.51 6.06 -4.81
CA SER A 80 7.06 4.86 -5.52
C SER A 80 8.16 4.15 -6.31
N ASN A 81 9.14 4.89 -6.84
CA ASN A 81 10.12 4.38 -7.80
C ASN A 81 11.52 4.13 -7.22
N THR A 82 11.77 4.50 -5.95
CA THR A 82 13.07 4.19 -5.33
C THR A 82 13.19 2.69 -5.10
N ALA A 83 14.23 2.09 -5.68
CA ALA A 83 14.53 0.68 -5.51
C ALA A 83 15.33 0.41 -4.23
N GLY A 84 15.01 -0.71 -3.56
CA GLY A 84 15.89 -1.33 -2.57
C GLY A 84 17.05 -2.08 -3.22
N ILE A 85 17.90 -2.71 -2.40
CA ILE A 85 19.00 -3.59 -2.81
C ILE A 85 18.51 -4.71 -3.74
N LYS A 86 17.28 -5.20 -3.53
CA LYS A 86 16.67 -6.24 -4.37
C LYS A 86 16.14 -5.75 -5.73
N GLN A 87 16.38 -4.49 -6.10
CA GLN A 87 15.88 -3.88 -7.35
C GLN A 87 14.35 -3.96 -7.46
N GLN A 88 13.68 -3.91 -6.32
CA GLN A 88 12.23 -3.81 -6.19
C GLN A 88 11.90 -2.47 -5.57
N THR A 89 10.73 -1.96 -5.89
CA THR A 89 10.22 -0.66 -5.45
C THR A 89 8.95 -0.82 -4.61
N LEU A 90 8.50 0.25 -3.95
CA LEU A 90 7.22 0.23 -3.23
C LEU A 90 6.07 -0.05 -4.21
N LYS A 91 6.17 0.47 -5.44
CA LYS A 91 5.21 0.16 -6.53
C LYS A 91 5.16 -1.33 -6.84
N ASP A 92 6.30 -2.02 -6.92
CA ASP A 92 6.33 -3.46 -7.16
C ASP A 92 5.64 -4.23 -6.03
N VAL A 93 5.93 -3.86 -4.77
CA VAL A 93 5.30 -4.47 -3.58
C VAL A 93 3.79 -4.30 -3.59
N LEU A 94 3.29 -3.11 -3.93
CA LEU A 94 1.85 -2.81 -3.96
C LEU A 94 1.13 -3.55 -5.09
N GLN A 95 1.80 -3.82 -6.22
CA GLN A 95 1.22 -4.54 -7.35
C GLN A 95 1.44 -6.06 -7.31
N ASP A 96 2.22 -6.59 -6.37
CA ASP A 96 2.45 -8.03 -6.20
C ASP A 96 1.24 -8.71 -5.53
N GLU A 97 0.57 -9.58 -6.27
CA GLU A 97 -0.62 -10.35 -5.86
C GLU A 97 -0.31 -11.43 -4.80
N ARG A 98 0.99 -11.73 -4.58
CA ARG A 98 1.46 -12.66 -3.55
C ARG A 98 1.65 -11.99 -2.20
N ILE A 99 1.61 -10.65 -2.13
CA ILE A 99 1.74 -9.88 -0.90
C ILE A 99 0.34 -9.44 -0.45
N PRO A 100 -0.25 -10.05 0.59
CA PRO A 100 -1.61 -9.74 0.99
C PRO A 100 -1.68 -8.38 1.71
N LYS A 101 -2.57 -7.51 1.22
CA LYS A 101 -2.73 -6.13 1.66
C LYS A 101 -4.20 -5.70 1.70
N VAL A 102 -4.48 -4.72 2.55
CA VAL A 102 -5.80 -4.13 2.77
C VAL A 102 -5.70 -2.62 2.60
N PHE A 103 -6.60 -2.06 1.80
CA PHE A 103 -6.82 -0.62 1.71
C PHE A 103 -8.14 -0.27 2.40
N PHE A 104 -8.17 0.84 3.13
CA PHE A 104 -9.39 1.43 3.68
C PHE A 104 -9.96 2.46 2.69
N ASP A 105 -11.29 2.56 2.61
CA ASP A 105 -12.04 3.48 1.71
C ASP A 105 -11.42 3.65 0.29
N VAL A 106 -11.12 2.51 -0.34
CA VAL A 106 -10.18 2.44 -1.48
C VAL A 106 -10.55 3.22 -2.73
N ARG A 107 -11.78 3.72 -2.88
CA ARG A 107 -12.24 4.28 -4.17
C ARG A 107 -11.43 5.51 -4.56
N ASN A 108 -11.31 6.45 -3.64
CA ASN A 108 -10.55 7.69 -3.83
C ASN A 108 -9.05 7.42 -3.80
N ASP A 109 -8.62 6.52 -2.91
CA ASP A 109 -7.23 6.14 -2.73
C ASP A 109 -6.64 5.46 -3.97
N SER A 110 -7.37 4.52 -4.56
CA SER A 110 -6.98 3.82 -5.78
C SER A 110 -6.90 4.78 -6.96
N ASP A 111 -7.87 5.68 -7.11
CA ASP A 111 -7.85 6.71 -8.17
C ASP A 111 -6.66 7.67 -8.00
N ALA A 112 -6.34 8.05 -6.76
CA ALA A 112 -5.18 8.88 -6.45
C ALA A 112 -3.85 8.13 -6.70
N LEU A 113 -3.71 6.89 -6.24
CA LEU A 113 -2.51 6.06 -6.47
C LEU A 113 -2.26 5.82 -7.96
N PHE A 114 -3.30 5.50 -8.71
CA PHE A 114 -3.18 5.26 -10.14
C PHE A 114 -2.82 6.54 -10.88
N THR A 115 -3.49 7.66 -10.58
CA THR A 115 -3.27 8.92 -11.29
C THR A 115 -1.90 9.53 -10.97
N HIS A 116 -1.51 9.57 -9.70
CA HIS A 116 -0.31 10.29 -9.26
C HIS A 116 0.96 9.43 -9.28
N PHE A 117 0.84 8.10 -9.15
CA PHE A 117 1.99 7.19 -9.05
C PHE A 117 1.96 6.01 -10.05
N GLY A 118 0.89 5.90 -10.83
CA GLY A 118 0.71 4.80 -11.78
C GLY A 118 0.66 3.44 -11.08
N ILE A 119 0.18 3.39 -9.85
CA ILE A 119 0.06 2.17 -9.05
C ILE A 119 -1.39 1.68 -9.13
N ALA A 120 -1.59 0.50 -9.71
CA ALA A 120 -2.88 -0.17 -9.64
C ALA A 120 -2.91 -1.02 -8.37
N ALA A 121 -3.68 -0.62 -7.36
CA ALA A 121 -3.88 -1.42 -6.16
C ALA A 121 -4.45 -2.80 -6.55
N ARG A 122 -3.70 -3.87 -6.27
CA ARG A 122 -4.13 -5.25 -6.51
C ARG A 122 -4.42 -5.89 -5.16
N ASP A 123 -5.71 -6.04 -4.86
CA ASP A 123 -6.18 -6.44 -3.54
C ASP A 123 -6.82 -7.82 -3.57
N ARG A 124 -6.61 -8.59 -2.50
CA ARG A 124 -7.38 -9.82 -2.22
C ARG A 124 -8.52 -9.60 -1.24
N LYS A 125 -8.49 -8.54 -0.41
CA LYS A 125 -9.55 -8.25 0.55
C LYS A 125 -9.71 -6.73 0.75
N TYR A 126 -10.77 -6.18 0.18
CA TYR A 126 -11.26 -4.86 0.55
C TYR A 126 -11.94 -4.99 1.92
N LEU A 127 -11.43 -4.31 2.94
CA LEU A 127 -12.24 -3.99 4.12
C LEU A 127 -12.87 -2.63 3.86
N ALA A 128 -13.86 -2.59 2.98
CA ALA A 128 -14.84 -1.53 3.06
C ALA A 128 -15.54 -1.71 4.41
N TYR A 129 -15.63 -0.65 5.21
CA TYR A 129 -16.56 -0.65 6.33
C TYR A 129 -17.97 -0.85 5.77
N GLY A 130 -18.45 -2.10 5.81
CA GLY A 130 -19.72 -2.53 5.23
C GLY A 130 -19.56 -3.65 4.21
N GLU A 131 -19.78 -4.88 4.69
CA GLU A 131 -19.92 -6.14 3.95
C GLU A 131 -18.63 -6.84 3.48
N CYS A 132 -18.38 -7.99 4.13
CA CYS A 132 -17.47 -9.03 3.66
C CYS A 132 -17.90 -9.50 2.27
N TYR A 133 -17.12 -9.20 1.23
CA TYR A 133 -17.23 -9.94 -0.02
C TYR A 133 -16.21 -11.09 0.01
N GLU A 134 -16.71 -12.29 0.32
CA GLU A 134 -16.10 -13.51 -0.19
C GLU A 134 -16.64 -13.71 -1.61
N ASP A 135 -15.81 -13.44 -2.62
CA ASP A 135 -15.76 -14.20 -3.89
C ASP A 135 -14.81 -13.54 -4.90
N ASP A 136 -13.73 -14.26 -5.24
CA ASP A 136 -12.60 -13.87 -6.10
C ASP A 136 -12.95 -13.72 -7.60
N HIS A 137 -14.23 -13.57 -7.98
CA HIS A 137 -14.66 -13.61 -9.39
C HIS A 137 -15.25 -12.32 -9.98
N GLU A 138 -15.41 -11.22 -9.23
CA GLU A 138 -16.04 -10.00 -9.78
C GLU A 138 -15.15 -8.75 -9.96
N ILE A 139 -13.87 -8.81 -9.59
CA ILE A 139 -12.96 -7.66 -9.75
C ILE A 139 -12.69 -7.30 -11.24
N GLN A 140 -12.95 -8.21 -12.19
CA GLN A 140 -12.77 -7.91 -13.62
C GLN A 140 -13.90 -7.10 -14.28
N LYS A 141 -14.99 -6.76 -13.58
CA LYS A 141 -16.12 -6.04 -14.21
C LYS A 141 -16.13 -4.52 -14.01
N VAL A 142 -15.34 -3.96 -13.09
CA VAL A 142 -15.37 -2.51 -12.81
C VAL A 142 -14.42 -1.71 -13.69
N VAL A 143 -13.55 -2.37 -14.48
CA VAL A 143 -12.72 -1.74 -15.52
C VAL A 143 -13.32 -1.97 -16.91
N LYS A 144 -14.59 -1.60 -17.11
CA LYS A 144 -15.15 -1.32 -18.45
C LYS A 144 -15.79 0.05 -18.43
N ARG A 145 -15.06 1.03 -18.97
CA ARG A 145 -15.58 2.35 -19.33
C ARG A 145 -16.74 2.19 -20.33
N PRO A 146 -17.80 3.01 -20.27
CA PRO A 146 -18.52 3.41 -21.46
C PRO A 146 -18.01 4.78 -21.96
N GLY A 147 -17.80 4.86 -23.28
CA GLY A 147 -17.88 6.07 -24.12
C GLY A 147 -17.08 7.28 -23.71
#